data_AF-A0A8B8G3E9-F1
#
_entry.id   AF-A0A8B8G3E9-F1
#
_cell.length_a   1.000
_cell.length_b   1.000
_cell.length_c   1.000
_cell.angle_alpha   90.00
_cell.angle_beta   90.00
_cell.angle_gamma   90.00
#
_symmetry.space_group_name_H-M   'P 1'
#
loop_
_entity.id
_entity.type
_entity.pdbx_description
1 polymer ?
#
loop_
_entity_poly.entity_id
_entity_poly.type
_entity_poly.pdbx_seq_one_letter_code
_entity_poly.pdbx_strand_id
1 'polypeptide(L)'
;MKYLQPNMEYLDYGTKLASCETTVGNVLKELLIQLPTITDNIKCSIPTCAKTNPLFSSYITIIVMNGHLNLLEEDITARLMIETSKCQNTYQKGMNCKGIKSIEPRISTIHLFIELLNWEENATNQNIDSEVAQQVLISLENMPQIVKVNNVQYYLRGICSHAHELNGQINDIGYYRDY
;
A
#
# COMPACT_ATOMS: atom_id res chain seq x y z
N MET A 1 10.55 16.24 -1.56
CA MET A 1 9.44 17.09 -1.07
C MET A 1 9.00 18.14 -2.10
N LYS A 2 8.67 17.76 -3.35
CA LYS A 2 8.10 18.70 -4.35
C LYS A 2 6.62 18.41 -4.67
N TYR A 3 6.07 17.31 -4.12
CA TYR A 3 4.79 16.72 -4.53
C TYR A 3 3.68 16.76 -3.48
N LEU A 4 3.97 17.19 -2.25
CA LEU A 4 2.96 17.58 -1.28
C LEU A 4 3.05 19.10 -1.24
N GLN A 5 2.24 19.80 -2.04
CA GLN A 5 2.09 21.25 -1.94
C GLN A 5 0.82 21.52 -1.13
N PRO A 6 0.87 21.38 0.21
CA PRO A 6 -0.31 21.60 1.01
C PRO A 6 -0.71 23.07 0.97
N ASN A 7 -2.01 23.30 0.83
CA ASN A 7 -2.62 24.58 1.11
C ASN A 7 -2.50 24.84 2.62
N MET A 8 -1.80 25.90 2.99
CA MET A 8 -1.59 26.29 4.37
C MET A 8 -2.60 27.36 4.75
N GLU A 9 -3.50 27.02 5.67
CA GLU A 9 -4.45 27.96 6.28
C GLU A 9 -4.00 28.28 7.72
N TYR A 10 -4.05 29.55 8.08
CA TYR A 10 -3.67 30.02 9.40
C TYR A 10 -4.93 30.20 10.24
N LEU A 11 -5.05 29.39 11.29
CA LEU A 11 -6.15 29.45 12.25
C LEU A 11 -5.75 30.32 13.44
N ASP A 12 -6.74 30.68 14.27
CA ASP A 12 -6.51 31.40 15.51
C ASP A 12 -5.56 30.62 16.45
N TYR A 13 -4.93 31.37 17.36
CA TYR A 13 -3.97 30.88 18.35
C TYR A 13 -2.66 30.30 17.77
N GLY A 14 -2.29 30.69 16.55
CA GLY A 14 -1.02 30.29 15.93
C GLY A 14 -1.01 28.86 15.39
N THR A 15 -2.20 28.25 15.25
CA THR A 15 -2.37 26.93 14.66
C THR A 15 -2.33 27.06 13.13
N LYS A 16 -1.64 26.14 12.44
CA LYS A 16 -1.65 26.07 10.97
C LYS A 16 -2.31 24.79 10.52
N LEU A 17 -3.34 24.90 9.68
CA LEU A 17 -3.95 23.79 8.99
C LEU A 17 -3.22 23.60 7.65
N ALA A 18 -2.70 22.40 7.41
CA ALA A 18 -2.12 22.02 6.14
C ALA A 18 -3.11 21.06 5.45
N SER A 19 -3.73 21.50 4.36
CA SER A 19 -4.68 20.70 3.57
C SER A 19 -4.05 20.29 2.24
N CYS A 20 -4.13 19.01 1.90
CA CYS A 20 -3.72 18.50 0.59
C CYS A 20 -4.64 17.36 0.17
N GLU A 21 -4.97 17.29 -1.12
CA GLU A 21 -5.64 16.14 -1.72
C GLU A 21 -4.63 14.98 -1.79
N THR A 22 -4.55 14.20 -0.71
CA THR A 22 -3.64 13.07 -0.61
C THR A 22 -4.17 12.01 0.36
N THR A 23 -3.76 10.76 0.15
CA THR A 23 -4.05 9.66 1.08
C THR A 23 -2.88 9.45 2.03
N VAL A 24 -3.13 8.88 3.21
CA VAL A 24 -2.05 8.51 4.15
C VAL A 24 -1.06 7.53 3.50
N GLY A 25 -1.51 6.65 2.61
CA GLY A 25 -0.63 5.79 1.81
C GLY A 25 0.37 6.59 0.97
N ASN A 26 -0.08 7.66 0.30
CA ASN A 26 0.81 8.54 -0.47
C ASN A 26 1.78 9.33 0.42
N VAL A 27 1.34 9.77 1.60
CA VAL A 27 2.23 10.40 2.58
C VAL A 27 3.30 9.42 3.06
N LEU A 28 2.93 8.19 3.43
CA LEU A 28 3.86 7.13 3.83
C LEU A 28 4.86 6.81 2.72
N LYS A 29 4.40 6.75 1.47
CA LYS A 29 5.25 6.51 0.31
C LYS A 29 6.38 7.54 0.20
N GLU A 30 6.07 8.82 0.36
CA GLU A 30 7.07 9.89 0.29
C GLU A 30 7.98 9.93 1.53
N LEU A 31 7.44 9.70 2.73
CA LEU A 31 8.22 9.70 3.97
C LEU A 31 9.19 8.52 4.06
N LEU A 32 8.81 7.36 3.50
CA LEU A 32 9.52 6.10 3.64
C LEU A 32 10.25 5.67 2.37
N ILE A 33 10.60 6.62 1.50
CA ILE A 33 11.27 6.30 0.22
C ILE A 33 12.60 5.55 0.39
N GLN A 34 13.29 5.74 1.52
CA GLN A 34 14.54 5.05 1.86
C GLN A 34 14.35 3.81 2.75
N LEU A 35 13.13 3.60 3.22
CA LEU A 35 12.76 2.57 4.19
C LEU A 35 11.49 1.86 3.70
N PRO A 36 11.56 1.10 2.60
CA PRO A 36 10.38 0.44 2.05
C PRO A 36 9.96 -0.76 2.92
N THR A 37 8.65 -1.05 2.95
CA THR A 37 8.09 -2.26 3.56
C THR A 37 8.44 -3.50 2.73
N ILE A 38 8.40 -3.42 1.39
CA ILE A 38 8.83 -4.49 0.48
C ILE A 38 9.83 -3.96 -0.55
N THR A 39 10.87 -4.76 -0.80
CA THR A 39 11.75 -4.62 -1.97
C THR A 39 11.56 -5.79 -2.92
N ASP A 40 11.04 -5.53 -4.10
CA ASP A 40 10.86 -6.53 -5.15
C ASP A 40 12.13 -6.60 -6.00
N ASN A 41 12.90 -7.68 -5.85
CA ASN A 41 14.12 -7.90 -6.60
C ASN A 41 13.79 -8.53 -7.96
N ILE A 42 13.97 -7.76 -9.03
CA ILE A 42 13.63 -8.19 -10.38
C ILE A 42 14.86 -8.72 -11.08
N LYS A 43 14.79 -9.96 -11.57
CA LYS A 43 15.85 -10.58 -12.37
C LYS A 43 15.26 -11.16 -13.65
N CYS A 44 16.01 -11.04 -14.74
CA CYS A 44 15.75 -11.79 -15.96
C CYS A 44 16.81 -12.89 -16.08
N SER A 45 16.40 -14.10 -16.48
CA SER A 45 17.33 -15.21 -16.69
C SER A 45 18.42 -14.91 -17.72
N ILE A 46 18.15 -13.96 -18.62
CA ILE A 46 19.11 -13.40 -19.57
C ILE A 46 19.46 -11.97 -19.11
N PRO A 47 20.68 -11.71 -18.61
CA PRO A 47 21.06 -10.41 -18.02
C PRO A 47 20.94 -9.21 -18.97
N THR A 48 21.15 -9.44 -20.27
CA THR A 48 21.09 -8.38 -21.29
C THR A 48 19.67 -7.96 -21.63
N CYS A 49 18.64 -8.64 -21.11
CA CYS A 49 17.26 -8.40 -21.46
C CYS A 49 16.52 -7.38 -20.59
N ALA A 50 17.04 -6.94 -19.45
CA ALA A 50 16.34 -5.95 -18.64
C ALA A 50 17.28 -5.17 -17.71
N LYS A 51 16.91 -3.92 -17.41
CA LYS A 51 17.44 -3.23 -16.23
C LYS A 51 16.82 -3.88 -15.00
N THR A 52 17.65 -4.51 -14.17
CA THR A 52 17.27 -5.23 -12.95
C THR A 52 17.14 -4.27 -11.76
N ASN A 53 16.45 -3.15 -11.93
CA ASN A 53 16.26 -2.22 -10.82
C ASN A 53 15.20 -2.81 -9.87
N PRO A 54 15.47 -2.85 -8.56
CA PRO A 54 14.46 -3.23 -7.58
C PRO A 54 13.28 -2.25 -7.63
N LEU A 55 12.08 -2.76 -7.35
CA LEU A 55 10.93 -1.90 -7.04
C LEU A 55 10.75 -1.84 -5.53
N PHE A 56 10.32 -0.68 -5.04
CA PHE A 56 10.17 -0.40 -3.63
C PHE A 56 8.71 -0.05 -3.33
N SER A 57 8.14 -0.70 -2.34
CA SER A 57 6.78 -0.45 -1.85
C SER A 57 6.85 -0.06 -0.39
N SER A 58 6.39 1.16 -0.06
CA SER A 58 6.39 1.67 1.31
C SER A 58 5.29 1.06 2.17
N TYR A 59 4.25 0.49 1.56
CA TYR A 59 3.16 -0.22 2.23
C TYR A 59 2.64 -1.36 1.35
N ILE A 60 1.86 -2.26 1.95
CA ILE A 60 1.15 -3.34 1.26
C ILE A 60 -0.34 -3.05 1.34
N THR A 61 -1.04 -3.11 0.22
CA THR A 61 -2.50 -3.04 0.20
C THR A 61 -3.07 -4.45 0.32
N ILE A 62 -3.94 -4.67 1.31
CA ILE A 62 -4.65 -5.93 1.53
C ILE A 62 -6.14 -5.66 1.41
N ILE A 63 -6.80 -6.51 0.64
CA ILE A 63 -8.24 -6.47 0.45
C ILE A 63 -8.89 -7.29 1.56
N VAL A 64 -9.84 -6.68 2.25
CA VAL A 64 -10.56 -7.30 3.36
C VAL A 64 -12.04 -7.39 3.00
N MET A 65 -12.66 -8.52 3.34
CA MET A 65 -14.11 -8.72 3.20
C MET A 65 -14.76 -8.64 4.58
N ASN A 66 -15.77 -7.78 4.71
CA ASN A 66 -16.58 -7.63 5.95
C ASN A 66 -15.74 -7.34 7.21
N GLY A 67 -14.58 -6.71 7.08
CA GLY A 67 -13.70 -6.36 8.22
C GLY A 67 -13.02 -7.54 8.92
N HIS A 68 -13.05 -8.73 8.34
CA HIS A 68 -12.39 -9.90 8.92
C HIS A 68 -10.90 -9.98 8.56
N LEU A 69 -10.03 -9.96 9.57
CA LEU A 69 -8.56 -10.03 9.42
C LEU A 69 -7.98 -11.44 9.59
N ASN A 70 -8.82 -12.48 9.56
CA ASN A 70 -8.40 -13.85 9.86
C ASN A 70 -7.34 -14.38 8.88
N LEU A 71 -7.33 -13.87 7.65
CA LEU A 71 -6.40 -14.26 6.59
C LEU A 71 -5.22 -13.30 6.43
N LEU A 72 -5.07 -12.30 7.31
CA LEU A 72 -4.08 -11.23 7.15
C LEU A 72 -2.65 -11.77 6.97
N GLU A 73 -2.24 -12.76 7.78
CA GLU A 73 -0.92 -13.40 7.64
C GLU A 73 -0.75 -14.14 6.32
N GLU A 74 -1.81 -14.82 5.86
CA GLU A 74 -1.84 -15.54 4.59
C GLU A 74 -1.78 -14.58 3.41
N ASP A 75 -2.52 -13.47 3.47
CA ASP A 75 -2.55 -12.42 2.44
C ASP A 75 -1.19 -11.72 2.30
N ILE A 76 -0.53 -11.41 3.43
CA ILE A 76 0.83 -10.86 3.40
C ILE A 76 1.80 -11.90 2.81
N THR A 77 1.67 -13.16 3.21
CA THR A 77 2.53 -14.25 2.71
C THR A 77 2.34 -14.45 1.21
N ALA A 78 1.10 -14.38 0.72
CA ALA A 78 0.77 -14.45 -0.70
C ALA A 78 1.44 -13.32 -1.49
N ARG A 79 1.44 -12.07 -0.96
CA ARG A 79 2.15 -10.94 -1.58
C ARG A 79 3.67 -11.15 -1.67
N LEU A 80 4.25 -12.00 -0.83
CA LEU A 80 5.67 -12.30 -0.81
C LEU A 80 6.07 -13.51 -1.67
N MET A 81 5.12 -14.17 -2.34
CA MET A 81 5.43 -15.29 -3.22
C MET A 81 6.25 -14.83 -4.44
N ILE A 82 7.13 -15.72 -4.92
CA ILE A 82 7.93 -15.46 -6.12
C ILE A 82 7.01 -15.54 -7.34
N GLU A 83 6.96 -14.45 -8.09
CA GLU A 83 6.23 -14.41 -9.36
C GLU A 83 7.19 -14.58 -10.53
N THR A 84 6.77 -15.36 -11.53
CA THR A 84 7.52 -15.54 -12.77
C THR A 84 6.68 -15.14 -13.98
N SER A 85 7.29 -14.38 -14.88
CA SER A 85 6.66 -13.92 -16.12
C SER A 85 7.68 -13.85 -17.27
N LYS A 86 7.28 -13.43 -18.46
CA LYS A 86 8.20 -13.22 -19.59
C LYS A 86 8.90 -11.86 -19.47
N CYS A 87 10.19 -11.78 -19.77
CA CYS A 87 10.89 -10.50 -19.86
C CYS A 87 10.28 -9.63 -20.98
N GLN A 88 9.82 -8.43 -20.64
CA GLN A 88 9.06 -7.56 -21.56
C GLN A 88 9.93 -6.72 -22.51
N ASN A 89 11.25 -6.73 -22.35
CA ASN A 89 12.13 -5.85 -23.10
C ASN A 89 12.65 -6.49 -24.39
N THR A 90 12.83 -5.65 -25.41
CA THR A 90 13.47 -6.00 -26.67
C THR A 90 14.98 -6.04 -26.49
N TYR A 91 15.61 -7.09 -27.00
CA TYR A 91 17.06 -7.18 -27.15
C TYR A 91 17.54 -6.03 -28.04
N GLN A 92 18.81 -5.62 -27.91
CA GLN A 92 19.45 -4.78 -28.94
C GLN A 92 19.19 -5.43 -30.31
N LYS A 93 18.50 -4.70 -31.22
CA LYS A 93 17.95 -5.15 -32.52
C LYS A 93 16.50 -5.70 -32.55
N GLY A 94 15.62 -5.29 -31.64
CA GLY A 94 14.17 -5.44 -31.84
C GLY A 94 13.61 -6.87 -31.73
N MET A 95 14.41 -7.84 -31.26
CA MET A 95 13.94 -9.18 -30.95
C MET A 95 13.36 -9.24 -29.54
N ASN A 96 12.21 -9.87 -29.38
CA ASN A 96 11.60 -10.12 -28.07
C ASN A 96 12.53 -10.99 -27.21
N CYS A 97 12.84 -10.55 -25.99
CA CYS A 97 13.60 -11.38 -25.08
C CYS A 97 12.80 -12.64 -24.69
N LYS A 98 13.41 -13.82 -24.84
CA LYS A 98 12.84 -15.11 -24.42
C LYS A 98 13.16 -15.49 -22.97
N GLY A 99 13.74 -14.56 -22.20
CA GLY A 99 14.10 -14.77 -20.81
C GLY A 99 12.89 -14.85 -19.90
N ILE A 100 13.05 -15.54 -18.77
CA ILE A 100 12.07 -15.60 -17.69
C ILE A 100 12.42 -14.47 -16.71
N LYS A 101 11.46 -13.60 -16.44
CA LYS A 101 11.51 -12.59 -15.39
C LYS A 101 11.05 -13.25 -14.09
N SER A 102 11.85 -13.18 -13.04
CA SER A 102 11.45 -13.51 -11.68
C SER A 102 11.40 -12.23 -10.84
N ILE A 103 10.38 -12.13 -9.99
CA ILE A 103 10.23 -11.10 -8.97
C ILE A 103 10.34 -11.81 -7.63
N GLU A 104 11.37 -11.46 -6.85
CA GLU A 104 11.64 -12.04 -5.53
C GLU A 104 11.41 -10.93 -4.48
N PRO A 105 10.20 -10.87 -3.87
CA PRO A 105 9.88 -9.91 -2.83
C PRO A 105 10.72 -10.15 -1.58
N ARG A 106 11.18 -9.07 -0.94
CA ARG A 106 11.81 -9.10 0.37
C ARG A 106 11.12 -8.12 1.29
N ILE A 107 10.53 -8.63 2.35
CA ILE A 107 9.91 -7.81 3.40
C ILE A 107 10.98 -7.19 4.31
N SER A 108 10.75 -5.95 4.74
CA SER A 108 11.59 -5.21 5.67
C SER A 108 11.55 -5.83 7.07
N THR A 109 12.70 -6.08 7.67
CA THR A 109 12.77 -6.60 9.05
C THR A 109 12.48 -5.55 10.13
N ILE A 110 12.24 -4.30 9.74
CA ILE A 110 12.13 -3.15 10.67
C ILE A 110 10.67 -2.75 10.86
N HIS A 111 9.89 -2.67 9.78
CA HIS A 111 8.52 -2.19 9.80
C HIS A 111 7.68 -2.86 8.72
N LEU A 112 6.37 -2.86 8.94
CA LEU A 112 5.37 -3.37 8.01
C LEU A 112 4.18 -2.41 8.03
N PHE A 113 4.00 -1.66 6.95
CA PHE A 113 2.81 -0.81 6.76
C PHE A 113 1.80 -1.55 5.89
N ILE A 114 0.56 -1.65 6.38
CA ILE A 114 -0.55 -2.31 5.71
C ILE A 114 -1.67 -1.30 5.53
N GLU A 115 -2.08 -1.11 4.29
CA GLU A 115 -3.31 -0.43 3.92
C GLU A 115 -4.41 -1.48 3.75
N LEU A 116 -5.56 -1.26 4.39
CA LEU A 116 -6.70 -2.15 4.32
C LEU A 116 -7.78 -1.51 3.44
N LEU A 117 -8.18 -2.21 2.38
CA LEU A 117 -9.27 -1.78 1.50
C LEU A 117 -10.45 -2.74 1.64
N ASN A 118 -11.67 -2.19 1.68
CA ASN A 118 -12.88 -3.00 1.68
C ASN A 118 -13.22 -3.38 0.25
N TRP A 119 -13.51 -4.66 0.01
CA TRP A 119 -14.06 -5.09 -1.27
C TRP A 119 -15.41 -5.78 -1.05
N GLU A 120 -16.49 -5.12 -1.50
CA GLU A 120 -17.80 -5.76 -1.63
C GLU A 120 -17.95 -6.30 -3.06
N GLU A 121 -18.14 -7.62 -3.19
CA GLU A 121 -18.35 -8.28 -4.50
C GLU A 121 -19.61 -7.76 -5.24
N ASN A 122 -20.51 -7.07 -4.56
CA ASN A 122 -21.79 -6.58 -5.10
C ASN A 122 -21.79 -5.09 -5.46
N ALA A 123 -20.63 -4.45 -5.59
CA ALA A 123 -20.56 -3.08 -6.04
C ALA A 123 -20.83 -2.99 -7.56
N THR A 124 -22.10 -2.81 -7.92
CA THR A 124 -22.60 -2.72 -9.31
C THR A 124 -22.11 -1.50 -10.11
N ASN A 125 -21.25 -0.65 -9.54
CA ASN A 125 -20.72 0.53 -10.20
C ASN A 125 -19.23 0.37 -10.52
N GLN A 126 -18.95 0.24 -11.81
CA GLN A 126 -17.63 0.36 -12.41
C GLN A 126 -17.12 1.79 -12.17
N ASN A 127 -15.90 1.94 -11.64
CA ASN A 127 -15.23 3.17 -11.18
C ASN A 127 -15.46 3.51 -9.71
N ILE A 128 -14.87 2.72 -8.81
CA ILE A 128 -14.72 3.10 -7.41
C ILE A 128 -13.26 3.55 -7.24
N ASP A 129 -13.05 4.86 -7.14
CA ASP A 129 -11.82 5.42 -6.62
C ASP A 129 -11.62 4.93 -5.19
N SER A 130 -10.38 4.61 -4.77
CA SER A 130 -10.09 4.09 -3.42
C SER A 130 -10.54 5.01 -2.29
N GLU A 131 -10.81 6.28 -2.60
CA GLU A 131 -11.31 7.31 -1.69
C GLU A 131 -12.84 7.21 -1.45
N VAL A 132 -13.55 6.43 -2.27
CA VAL A 132 -15.02 6.27 -2.25
C VAL A 132 -15.43 4.82 -1.91
N ALA A 133 -14.47 3.92 -1.73
CA ALA A 133 -14.74 2.56 -1.28
C ALA A 133 -15.36 2.59 0.13
N GLN A 134 -16.36 1.73 0.37
CA GLN A 134 -16.97 1.62 1.69
C GLN A 134 -15.90 1.39 2.76
N GLN A 135 -16.00 2.10 3.89
CA GLN A 135 -15.00 2.00 4.93
C GLN A 135 -14.96 0.60 5.55
N VAL A 136 -13.76 0.05 5.71
CA VAL A 136 -13.59 -1.20 6.45
C VAL A 136 -13.87 -0.92 7.93
N LEU A 137 -14.95 -1.47 8.45
CA LEU A 137 -15.26 -1.40 9.87
C LEU A 137 -14.59 -2.59 10.58
N ILE A 138 -13.56 -2.29 11.37
CA ILE A 138 -12.80 -3.29 12.12
C ILE A 138 -12.89 -2.91 13.60
N SER A 139 -13.34 -3.85 14.43
CA SER A 139 -13.24 -3.69 15.89
C SER A 139 -11.76 -3.75 16.29
N LEU A 140 -11.30 -2.79 17.10
CA LEU A 140 -9.91 -2.75 17.57
C LEU A 140 -9.51 -4.03 18.32
N GLU A 141 -10.47 -4.70 18.97
CA GLU A 141 -10.25 -5.98 19.66
C GLU A 141 -9.89 -7.12 18.71
N ASN A 142 -10.31 -7.01 17.44
CA ASN A 142 -10.02 -7.99 16.38
C ASN A 142 -8.71 -7.68 15.65
N MET A 143 -8.05 -6.56 15.97
CA MET A 143 -6.80 -6.20 15.33
C MET A 143 -5.65 -7.06 15.89
N PRO A 144 -4.98 -7.90 15.06
CA PRO A 144 -3.86 -8.70 15.53
C PRO A 144 -2.75 -7.82 16.11
N GLN A 145 -2.42 -8.06 17.37
CA GLN A 145 -1.32 -7.37 18.06
C GLN A 145 0.05 -7.83 17.55
N ILE A 146 0.09 -9.03 16.97
CA ILE A 146 1.29 -9.67 16.45
C ILE A 146 0.93 -10.30 15.11
N VAL A 147 1.78 -10.08 14.11
CA VAL A 147 1.69 -10.70 12.78
C VAL A 147 3.02 -11.39 12.50
N LYS A 148 2.96 -12.67 12.12
CA LYS A 148 4.12 -13.47 11.74
C LYS A 148 4.17 -13.63 10.24
N VAL A 149 5.30 -13.27 9.65
CA VAL A 149 5.52 -13.37 8.21
C VAL A 149 6.88 -13.98 7.97
N ASN A 150 6.91 -15.16 7.36
CA ASN A 150 8.12 -15.99 7.25
C ASN A 150 8.77 -16.20 8.63
N ASN A 151 10.02 -15.75 8.82
CA ASN A 151 10.77 -15.84 10.08
C ASN A 151 10.81 -14.52 10.85
N VAL A 152 9.97 -13.54 10.50
CA VAL A 152 9.91 -12.23 11.15
C VAL A 152 8.58 -12.07 11.86
N GLN A 153 8.62 -11.49 13.06
CA GLN A 153 7.45 -11.17 13.85
C GLN A 153 7.33 -9.64 14.00
N TYR A 154 6.18 -9.10 13.63
CA TYR A 154 5.86 -7.69 13.76
C TYR A 154 4.87 -7.49 14.89
N TYR A 155 5.04 -6.41 15.64
CA TYR A 155 4.13 -5.99 16.70
C TYR A 155 3.36 -4.77 16.22
N LEU A 156 2.05 -4.73 16.48
CA LEU A 156 1.23 -3.59 16.16
C LEU A 156 1.73 -2.36 16.95
N ARG A 157 1.97 -1.26 16.23
CA ARG A 157 2.47 0.00 16.81
C ARG A 157 1.52 1.17 16.69
N GLY A 158 0.57 1.10 15.77
CA GLY A 158 -0.47 2.09 15.65
C GLY A 158 -1.42 1.75 14.51
N ILE A 159 -2.59 2.35 14.55
CA ILE A 159 -3.64 2.22 13.53
C ILE A 159 -4.03 3.60 13.07
N CYS A 160 -3.96 3.85 11.76
CA CYS A 160 -4.52 5.07 11.16
C CYS A 160 -5.86 4.72 10.53
N SER A 161 -6.94 5.33 11.03
CA SER A 161 -8.31 5.12 10.57
C SER A 161 -8.81 6.37 9.86
N HIS A 162 -9.48 6.19 8.73
CA HIS A 162 -10.18 7.25 8.02
C HIS A 162 -11.68 7.15 8.26
N ALA A 163 -12.33 8.26 8.57
CA ALA A 163 -13.78 8.35 8.71
C ALA A 163 -14.32 9.48 7.82
N HIS A 164 -15.39 9.20 7.07
CA HIS A 164 -16.07 10.22 6.27
C HIS A 164 -16.90 11.12 7.19
N GLU A 165 -17.09 12.38 6.80
CA GLU A 165 -18.11 13.20 7.45
C GLU A 165 -19.52 12.64 7.15
N LEU A 166 -20.40 12.73 8.13
CA LEU A 166 -21.74 12.11 8.13
C LEU A 166 -22.71 12.68 7.08
N ASN A 167 -22.31 13.68 6.28
CA ASN A 167 -23.22 14.45 5.43
C ASN A 167 -23.36 13.93 3.99
N GLY A 168 -22.67 12.85 3.62
CA GLY A 168 -22.97 12.07 2.41
C GLY A 168 -22.76 12.83 1.09
N GLN A 169 -22.00 13.92 1.09
CA GLN A 169 -21.59 14.56 -0.17
C GLN A 169 -20.32 13.90 -0.70
N ILE A 170 -20.29 13.69 -2.02
CA ILE A 170 -19.23 13.00 -2.78
C ILE A 170 -17.86 13.71 -2.65
N ASN A 171 -17.82 14.94 -2.13
CA ASN A 171 -16.61 15.75 -1.93
C ASN A 171 -16.30 16.03 -0.45
N ASP A 172 -16.93 15.32 0.49
CA ASP A 172 -16.70 15.56 1.93
C ASP A 172 -15.30 15.10 2.35
N ILE A 173 -14.51 16.06 2.85
CA ILE A 173 -13.18 15.85 3.41
C ILE A 173 -13.33 14.97 4.65
N GLY A 174 -12.93 13.71 4.57
CA GLY A 174 -12.87 12.84 5.74
C GLY A 174 -11.73 13.22 6.68
N TYR A 175 -11.74 12.66 7.89
CA TYR A 175 -10.69 12.88 8.88
C TYR A 175 -9.98 11.58 9.22
N TYR A 176 -8.67 11.69 9.44
CA TYR A 176 -7.85 10.58 9.95
C TYR A 176 -7.74 10.66 11.47
N ARG A 177 -7.78 9.49 12.12
CA ARG A 177 -7.50 9.31 13.55
C ARG A 177 -6.43 8.25 13.72
N ASP A 178 -5.56 8.45 14.70
CA ASP A 178 -4.54 7.50 15.11
C ASP A 178 -4.86 6.88 16.49
N TYR A 179 -4.52 5.60 16.65
CA TYR A 179 -4.64 4.81 17.88
C TYR A 179 -3.34 4.07 18.17
#